data_AF-M2AY06-F1
#
_entry.id   AF-M2AY06-F1
#
_cell.length_a   1.000
_cell.length_b   1.000
_cell.length_c   1.000
_cell.angle_alpha   90.00
_cell.angle_beta   90.00
_cell.angle_gamma   90.00
#
_symmetry.space_group_name_H-M   'P 1'
#
loop_
_entity.id
_entity.type
_entity.pdbx_description
1 polymer ?
#
loop_
_entity_poly.entity_id
_entity_poly.type
_entity_poly.pdbx_seq_one_letter_code
_entity_poly.pdbx_strand_id
1 'polypeptide(L)'
;MTVESDHDLNTCDSNASIDIPHILKSVSKLTSAAKRQFDDCYFRDFNIGVECWDSWAYNHAVPAHIVLAVADAGCSLSFTLYPMRRPDGTPRDDENGG
;
A
#
# COMPACT_ATOMS: atom_id res chain seq x y z
N MET A 1 2.37 -23.29 16.44
CA MET A 1 1.33 -23.05 15.42
C MET A 1 1.98 -22.18 14.38
N THR A 2 2.59 -22.80 13.38
CA THR A 2 3.28 -22.14 12.27
C THR A 2 2.22 -21.63 11.31
N VAL A 3 2.17 -20.32 11.11
CA VAL A 3 1.35 -19.70 10.08
C VAL A 3 2.17 -19.84 8.79
N GLU A 4 1.91 -20.91 8.06
CA GLU A 4 2.41 -21.08 6.69
C GLU A 4 1.77 -19.96 5.86
N SER A 5 2.60 -19.08 5.29
CA SER A 5 2.14 -18.07 4.34
C SER A 5 2.00 -18.74 2.99
N ASP A 6 0.78 -19.11 2.61
CA ASP A 6 0.43 -19.52 1.25
C ASP A 6 0.72 -18.36 0.29
N HIS A 7 1.93 -18.34 -0.27
CA HIS A 7 2.42 -17.34 -1.20
C HIS A 7 2.02 -17.65 -2.66
N ASP A 8 0.78 -18.10 -2.86
CA ASP A 8 0.15 -18.26 -4.18
C ASP A 8 -0.88 -17.14 -4.43
N LEU A 9 -0.47 -15.89 -4.18
CA LEU A 9 -1.23 -14.75 -4.68
C LEU A 9 -0.75 -14.47 -6.09
N ASN A 10 -1.61 -14.81 -7.04
CA ASN A 10 -1.61 -14.28 -8.39
C ASN A 10 -1.73 -12.74 -8.28
N THR A 11 -0.60 -12.04 -8.11
CA THR A 11 -0.48 -10.62 -7.72
C THR A 11 -0.97 -9.63 -8.78
N CYS A 12 -1.52 -10.09 -9.89
CA CYS A 12 -2.00 -9.23 -10.97
C CYS A 12 -3.28 -8.44 -10.61
N ASP A 13 -4.01 -8.82 -9.54
CA ASP A 13 -5.27 -8.17 -9.14
C ASP A 13 -5.19 -7.40 -7.80
N SER A 14 -4.04 -7.38 -7.11
CA SER A 14 -3.91 -6.58 -5.88
C SER A 14 -3.87 -5.09 -6.23
N ASN A 15 -4.88 -4.34 -5.80
CA ASN A 15 -4.89 -2.89 -5.90
C ASN A 15 -5.29 -2.28 -4.56
N ALA A 16 -4.92 -1.02 -4.34
CA ALA A 16 -5.14 -0.36 -3.05
C ALA A 16 -6.62 -0.34 -2.62
N SER A 17 -7.55 -0.33 -3.58
CA SER A 17 -8.99 -0.36 -3.29
C SER A 17 -9.48 -1.70 -2.74
N ILE A 18 -8.71 -2.79 -2.90
CA ILE A 18 -8.99 -4.11 -2.32
C ILE A 18 -8.24 -4.27 -0.99
N ASP A 19 -6.94 -3.95 -0.99
CA ASP A 19 -6.07 -4.30 0.14
C ASP A 19 -6.29 -3.40 1.37
N ILE A 20 -6.50 -2.10 1.15
CA ILE A 20 -6.76 -1.16 2.25
C ILE A 20 -7.99 -1.58 3.07
N PRO A 21 -9.18 -1.83 2.47
CA PRO A 21 -10.34 -2.25 3.27
C PRO A 21 -10.13 -3.59 3.99
N HIS A 22 -9.34 -4.53 3.44
CA HIS A 22 -9.00 -5.78 4.13
C HIS A 22 -8.17 -5.55 5.39
N ILE A 23 -7.17 -4.65 5.32
CA ILE A 23 -6.35 -4.30 6.48
C ILE A 23 -7.19 -3.54 7.51
N LEU A 24 -8.00 -2.56 7.07
CA LEU A 24 -8.89 -1.80 7.98
C LEU A 24 -9.90 -2.71 8.71
N LYS A 25 -10.42 -3.73 8.02
CA LYS A 25 -11.29 -4.76 8.64
C LYS A 25 -10.55 -5.60 9.70
N SER A 26 -9.24 -5.75 9.56
CA SER A 26 -8.42 -6.45 10.55
C SER A 26 -8.12 -5.55 11.74
N VAL A 27 -7.82 -4.26 11.49
CA VAL A 27 -7.63 -3.23 12.53
C VAL A 27 -8.87 -3.06 13.39
N SER A 28 -10.07 -3.09 12.80
CA SER A 28 -11.33 -2.96 13.56
C SER A 28 -11.65 -4.18 14.45
N LYS A 29 -10.98 -5.31 14.24
CA LYS A 29 -11.14 -6.54 15.02
C LYS A 29 -10.06 -6.74 16.08
N LEU A 30 -9.13 -5.80 16.23
CA LEU A 30 -8.09 -5.88 17.24
C LEU A 30 -8.70 -5.94 18.64
N THR A 31 -8.09 -6.74 19.51
CA THR A 31 -8.41 -6.73 20.95
C THR A 31 -8.03 -5.37 21.54
N SER A 32 -8.59 -5.00 22.68
CA SER A 32 -8.27 -3.71 23.33
C SER A 32 -6.78 -3.54 23.61
N ALA A 33 -6.07 -4.63 23.95
CA ALA A 33 -4.63 -4.62 24.16
C ALA A 33 -3.86 -4.36 22.86
N ALA A 34 -4.22 -5.06 21.77
CA ALA A 34 -3.59 -4.89 20.47
C ALA A 34 -3.92 -3.52 19.84
N LYS A 35 -5.15 -3.02 20.03
CA LYS A 35 -5.55 -1.67 19.59
C LYS A 35 -4.75 -0.58 20.30
N ARG A 36 -4.48 -0.75 21.60
CA ARG A 36 -3.62 0.18 22.36
C ARG A 36 -2.19 0.20 21.81
N GLN A 37 -1.61 -0.97 21.55
CA GLN A 37 -0.29 -1.06 20.93
C GLN A 37 -0.27 -0.44 19.54
N PHE A 38 -1.32 -0.68 18.75
CA PHE A 38 -1.48 -0.05 17.44
C PHE A 38 -1.59 1.47 17.56
N ASP A 39 -2.32 2.00 18.54
CA ASP A 39 -2.48 3.44 18.74
C ASP A 39 -1.20 4.14 19.22
N ASP A 40 -0.33 3.41 19.91
CA ASP A 40 0.99 3.90 20.34
C ASP A 40 2.04 3.89 19.20
N CYS A 41 1.73 3.31 18.04
CA CYS A 41 2.63 3.33 16.88
C CYS A 41 2.85 4.76 16.37
N TYR A 42 4.13 5.16 16.27
CA TYR A 42 4.51 6.47 15.72
C TYR A 42 4.25 6.61 14.21
N PHE A 43 4.08 5.49 13.51
CA PHE A 43 3.84 5.44 12.07
C PHE A 43 2.76 4.41 11.76
N ARG A 44 1.68 4.86 11.13
CA ARG A 44 0.53 4.05 10.73
C ARG A 44 0.12 4.47 9.33
N ASP A 45 0.83 3.97 8.33
CA ASP A 45 0.75 4.48 6.98
C ASP A 45 0.52 3.36 5.97
N PHE A 46 -0.40 3.61 5.05
CA PHE A 46 -0.60 2.79 3.87
C PHE A 46 0.18 3.39 2.70
N ASN A 47 1.28 2.74 2.31
CA ASN A 47 2.10 3.17 1.19
C ASN A 47 1.61 2.55 -0.12
N ILE A 48 1.19 3.38 -1.07
CA ILE A 48 0.80 2.97 -2.40
C ILE A 48 2.00 3.18 -3.33
N GLY A 49 2.58 2.08 -3.80
CA GLY A 49 3.65 2.08 -4.79
C GLY A 49 3.12 2.28 -6.20
N VAL A 50 3.75 3.17 -6.97
CA VAL A 50 3.44 3.37 -8.39
C VAL A 50 4.73 3.22 -9.20
N GLU A 51 4.72 2.31 -10.17
CA GLU A 51 5.83 2.13 -11.11
C GLU A 51 5.69 3.10 -12.28
N CYS A 52 6.73 3.90 -12.54
CA CYS A 52 6.73 4.87 -13.63
C CYS A 52 7.06 4.20 -14.98
N TRP A 53 6.06 3.85 -15.82
CA TRP A 53 6.23 3.85 -17.30
C TRP A 53 4.95 3.62 -18.14
N ASP A 54 3.90 2.97 -17.63
CA ASP A 54 2.84 2.47 -18.54
C ASP A 54 1.83 3.54 -19.00
N SER A 55 1.77 4.68 -18.29
CA SER A 55 1.03 5.85 -18.75
C SER A 55 1.57 7.13 -18.09
N TRP A 56 1.66 8.22 -18.85
CA TRP A 56 2.02 9.56 -18.33
C TRP A 56 0.90 10.16 -17.44
N ALA A 57 -0.23 9.47 -17.34
CA ALA A 57 -1.37 9.84 -16.52
C ALA A 57 -1.99 8.56 -15.95
N TYR A 58 -1.32 7.97 -14.96
CA TYR A 58 -1.91 6.86 -14.21
C TYR A 58 -2.85 7.42 -13.15
N ASN A 59 -4.15 7.34 -13.41
CA ASN A 59 -5.18 7.68 -12.41
C ASN A 59 -5.37 6.48 -11.48
N HIS A 60 -4.55 6.38 -10.42
CA HIS A 60 -4.88 5.47 -9.31
C HIS A 60 -5.97 6.12 -8.46
N ALA A 61 -7.22 5.75 -8.74
CA ALA A 61 -8.35 6.24 -7.95
C ALA A 61 -8.37 5.52 -6.61
N VAL A 62 -8.15 6.26 -5.52
CA VAL A 62 -8.53 5.81 -4.18
C VAL A 62 -9.94 6.32 -3.91
N PRO A 63 -10.95 5.44 -3.78
CA PRO A 63 -12.32 5.88 -3.56
C PRO A 63 -12.44 6.71 -2.27
N ALA A 64 -13.27 7.76 -2.27
CA ALA A 64 -13.41 8.66 -1.13
C ALA A 64 -13.80 7.93 0.18
N HIS A 65 -14.60 6.87 0.10
CA HIS A 65 -14.96 6.08 1.27
C HIS A 65 -13.78 5.30 1.87
N ILE A 66 -12.79 4.94 1.05
CA ILE A 66 -11.54 4.32 1.53
C ILE A 66 -10.68 5.36 2.23
N VAL A 67 -10.55 6.56 1.66
CA VAL A 67 -9.81 7.66 2.29
C VAL A 67 -10.41 8.00 3.66
N LEU A 68 -11.74 8.07 3.76
CA LEU A 68 -12.43 8.30 5.02
C LEU A 68 -12.13 7.18 6.03
N ALA A 69 -12.23 5.91 5.60
CA ALA A 69 -12.00 4.78 6.49
C ALA A 69 -10.55 4.70 7.00
N VAL A 70 -9.57 5.13 6.20
CA VAL A 70 -8.17 5.25 6.63
C VAL A 70 -8.03 6.34 7.70
N ALA A 71 -8.64 7.51 7.48
CA ALA A 71 -8.61 8.60 8.44
C ALA A 71 -9.29 8.22 9.78
N ASP A 72 -10.45 7.55 9.72
CA ASP A 72 -11.18 7.06 10.90
C ASP A 72 -10.35 6.02 11.70
N ALA A 73 -9.49 5.26 11.03
CA ALA A 73 -8.57 4.32 11.68
C ALA A 73 -7.33 4.99 12.30
N GLY A 74 -7.17 6.32 12.15
CA GLY A 74 -6.00 7.05 12.62
C GLY A 74 -4.73 6.77 11.80
N CYS A 75 -4.90 6.36 10.54
CA CYS A 75 -3.81 6.05 9.62
C CYS A 75 -3.61 7.17 8.57
N SER A 76 -2.45 7.18 7.93
CA SER A 76 -2.14 8.01 6.77
C SER A 76 -2.09 7.19 5.48
N LEU A 77 -2.17 7.90 4.35
CA LEU A 77 -1.87 7.39 3.02
C LEU A 77 -0.63 8.12 2.51
N SER A 78 0.30 7.35 1.94
CA SER A 78 1.44 7.90 1.22
C SER A 78 1.55 7.25 -0.16
N PHE A 79 2.17 7.97 -1.09
CA PHE A 79 2.43 7.48 -2.43
C PHE A 79 3.94 7.47 -2.66
N THR A 80 4.47 6.31 -3.08
CA THR A 80 5.86 6.19 -3.50
C THR A 80 5.90 5.99 -5.01
N LEU A 81 6.59 6.89 -5.71
CA LEU A 81 6.90 6.71 -7.11
C LEU A 81 8.22 5.94 -7.22
N TYR A 82 8.18 4.76 -7.81
CA TYR A 82 9.37 3.97 -8.07
C TYR A 82 9.93 4.34 -9.45
N PRO A 83 11.18 4.85 -9.52
CA PRO A 83 11.82 5.15 -10.79
C PRO A 83 12.06 3.87 -11.59
N MET A 84 12.31 4.01 -12.88
CA MET A 84 12.54 2.88 -13.78
C MET A 84 13.63 1.96 -13.24
N ARG A 85 13.35 0.66 -13.28
CA ARG A 85 14.32 -0.39 -12.98
C ARG A 85 14.47 -1.30 -14.19
N ARG A 86 15.68 -1.80 -14.39
CA ARG A 86 15.95 -2.93 -15.29
C ARG A 86 15.30 -4.20 -14.73
N PRO A 87 15.14 -5.26 -15.52
CA PRO A 87 14.61 -6.55 -15.03
C PRO A 87 15.39 -7.15 -13.86
N ASP A 88 16.67 -6.77 -13.70
CA ASP A 88 17.54 -7.16 -12.58
C ASP A 88 17.35 -6.28 -11.32
N GLY A 89 16.42 -5.31 -11.34
CA GLY A 89 16.10 -4.42 -10.24
C GLY A 89 17.00 -3.19 -10.11
N THR A 90 18.04 -3.06 -10.94
CA THR A 90 18.93 -1.88 -10.93
C THR A 90 18.21 -0.66 -11.53
N PRO A 91 18.45 0.57 -11.04
CA PRO A 91 17.90 1.77 -11.67
C PRO A 91 18.25 1.82 -13.15
N ARG A 92 17.30 2.26 -13.98
CA ARG A 92 17.59 2.59 -15.38
C ARG A 92 18.21 3.98 -15.39
N ASP A 93 19.41 4.13 -15.94
CA ASP A 93 20.05 5.43 -16.06
C ASP A 93 19.24 6.30 -17.03
N ASP A 94 18.84 7.48 -16.58
CA ASP A 94 18.15 8.47 -17.41
C ASP A 94 19.17 9.13 -18.37
N GLU A 95 19.63 8.41 -19.39
CA GLU A 95 20.64 8.93 -20.32
C GLU A 95 20.13 10.08 -21.22
N ASN A 96 18.89 10.56 -21.07
CA ASN A 96 18.42 11.77 -21.73
C ASN A 96 17.47 12.55 -20.81
N GLY A 97 18.05 13.46 -20.02
CA GLY A 97 17.30 14.55 -19.40
C GLY A 97 16.64 15.41 -20.48
N GLY A 98 15.31 15.48 -20.44
CA GLY A 98 14.49 16.44 -21.17
C GLY A 98 14.04 17.56 -20.24
#